data_AF-A0A836PY98-F1
#
_entry.id   AF-A0A836PY98-F1
#
_cell.length_a   1.000
_cell.length_b   1.000
_cell.length_c   1.000
_cell.angle_alpha   90.00
_cell.angle_beta   90.00
_cell.angle_gamma   90.00
#
_symmetry.space_group_name_H-M   'P 1'
#
loop_
_entity.id
_entity.type
_entity.pdbx_description
1 polymer ?
#
loop_
_entity_poly.entity_id
_entity_poly.type
_entity_poly.pdbx_seq_one_letter_code
_entity_poly.pdbx_strand_id
1 'polypeptide(L)'
;MLQLSKPLFADSSDNNSEPQISFSTPDQLREEGELCGRPRSLERKDGSAENSKPLTETQKFEKKQGITVETKDGKYSYILKVHGQDKELFTTDANSKGLEKAEAELAKLKQAKIADLEKVFKVSFSKDGEDILKQWVQKDDCSWERGNMIKARSPNLAELSGIEAALYKGQPSQMTKDGSQGVKFYFLTEHYYKHDVALAYHIQQDKGNRQAIYFEPNANDGKPITEKDADRMGKHHLYSIEAVTHHELMHNAQQNLNWNTPKEKEKWARKLGWLPYEDPKTHETKWIFTGKKDELYRRDQDHCKDSFQWCACGKHGELQDGQGKSVTKVKDAKQFTLDQVRDLAEVKPSTRYFVNPLEMFAEGGMKYRINEKRRQELLEDSPRLYDAVKEHDQQELNIRYGTEGSGEPKYIRSTSGILVKNSAEARAEIQAFEDKIRKVEKKK
;
A
#
# COMPACT_ATOMS: atom_id res chain seq x y z
N MET A 1 66.74 -8.35 10.53
CA MET A 1 66.23 -6.96 10.46
C MET A 1 64.83 -7.02 9.90
N LEU A 2 63.92 -6.19 10.43
CA LEU A 2 62.47 -6.08 10.18
C LEU A 2 61.57 -7.01 11.03
N GLN A 3 61.29 -6.49 12.23
CA GLN A 3 60.21 -6.84 13.14
C GLN A 3 58.85 -6.45 12.54
N LEU A 4 57.88 -7.36 12.64
CA LEU A 4 56.45 -7.07 12.43
C LEU A 4 55.82 -6.81 13.81
N SER A 5 55.38 -5.57 14.03
CA SER A 5 54.65 -5.13 15.22
C SER A 5 53.19 -5.61 15.17
N LYS A 6 52.72 -6.12 16.31
CA LYS A 6 51.31 -6.41 16.60
C LYS A 6 50.57 -5.09 16.88
N PRO A 7 49.30 -4.92 16.47
CA PRO A 7 48.48 -3.85 17.01
C PRO A 7 47.94 -4.25 18.38
N LEU A 8 48.08 -3.33 19.34
CA LEU A 8 47.45 -3.38 20.66
C LEU A 8 45.93 -3.26 20.51
N PHE A 9 45.21 -4.17 21.15
CA PHE A 9 43.81 -3.97 21.50
C PHE A 9 43.77 -2.99 22.69
N ALA A 10 43.10 -1.86 22.50
CA ALA A 10 42.71 -0.96 23.57
C ALA A 10 41.28 -1.30 23.99
N ASP A 11 41.10 -1.55 25.28
CA ASP A 11 39.81 -1.56 25.97
C ASP A 11 39.12 -0.19 25.79
N SER A 12 37.89 -0.21 25.31
CA SER A 12 36.95 0.90 25.48
C SER A 12 35.72 0.39 26.23
N SER A 13 35.73 0.68 27.52
CA SER A 13 34.62 0.63 28.45
C SER A 13 33.43 1.50 27.98
N ASP A 14 32.23 0.96 28.17
CA ASP A 14 30.96 1.65 28.47
C ASP A 14 30.67 2.98 27.78
N ASN A 15 29.83 2.91 26.73
CA ASN A 15 28.82 3.93 26.48
C ASN A 15 27.53 3.26 26.03
N ASN A 16 26.67 2.99 27.01
CA ASN A 16 25.33 2.46 26.85
C ASN A 16 24.38 3.60 26.46
N SER A 17 24.63 4.28 25.33
CA SER A 17 23.64 5.16 24.71
C SER A 17 22.74 4.28 23.84
N GLU A 18 21.48 4.13 24.25
CA GLU A 18 20.44 3.57 23.38
C GLU A 18 20.56 4.22 22.00
N PRO A 19 20.50 3.45 20.90
CA PRO A 19 20.56 4.01 19.56
C PRO A 19 19.45 5.06 19.44
N GLN A 20 19.83 6.30 19.13
CA GLN A 20 18.86 7.34 18.77
C GLN A 20 18.19 6.90 17.46
N ILE A 21 17.05 6.22 17.58
CA ILE A 21 16.20 5.91 16.45
C ILE A 21 15.62 7.25 15.98
N SER A 22 16.12 7.73 14.85
CA SER A 22 15.56 8.90 14.17
C SER A 22 14.26 8.45 13.51
N PHE A 23 13.14 8.63 14.23
CA PHE A 23 11.82 8.41 13.67
C PHE A 23 11.44 9.57 12.77
N SER A 24 10.83 9.28 11.62
CA SER A 24 10.26 10.30 10.74
C SER A 24 9.29 11.18 11.53
N THR A 25 9.45 12.50 11.41
CA THR A 25 8.55 13.47 12.06
C THR A 25 7.19 13.49 11.36
N PRO A 26 6.10 13.90 12.01
CA PRO A 26 4.80 14.06 11.38
C PRO A 26 4.83 14.93 10.11
N ASP A 27 5.73 15.91 10.03
CA ASP A 27 5.93 16.74 8.83
C ASP A 27 6.56 15.92 7.69
N GLN A 28 7.56 15.06 7.99
CA GLN A 28 8.10 14.09 7.02
C GLN A 28 7.04 13.06 6.60
N LEU A 29 6.18 12.62 7.52
CA LEU A 29 5.08 11.68 7.25
C LEU A 29 3.95 12.34 6.43
N ARG A 30 3.74 13.65 6.60
CA ARG A 30 2.84 14.46 5.76
C ARG A 30 3.38 14.65 4.35
N GLU A 31 4.69 14.88 4.23
CA GLU A 31 5.39 14.95 2.94
C GLU A 31 5.46 13.59 2.20
N GLU A 32 5.48 12.48 2.94
CA GLU A 32 5.46 11.11 2.43
C GLU A 32 4.07 10.59 2.12
N GLY A 33 3.02 11.30 2.56
CA GLY A 33 1.64 10.94 2.23
C GLY A 33 0.94 10.06 3.24
N GLU A 34 1.63 9.60 4.29
CA GLU A 34 1.05 8.70 5.28
C GLU A 34 -0.12 9.32 6.06
N LEU A 35 -0.19 10.66 6.12
CA LEU A 35 -1.34 11.38 6.69
C LEU A 35 -2.37 11.70 5.60
N CYS A 36 -2.99 10.67 5.06
CA CYS A 36 -4.05 10.80 4.07
C CYS A 36 -5.35 11.29 4.72
N GLY A 37 -5.52 12.61 4.83
CA GLY A 37 -6.81 13.16 5.26
C GLY A 37 -7.96 12.72 4.34
N ARG A 38 -9.14 12.64 4.94
CA ARG A 38 -10.40 12.10 4.40
C ARG A 38 -10.68 12.44 2.92
N PRO A 39 -10.91 11.43 2.06
CA PRO A 39 -11.88 11.56 0.97
C PRO A 39 -13.29 11.47 1.59
N ARG A 40 -14.05 12.58 1.61
CA ARG A 40 -15.49 12.54 2.01
C ARG A 40 -16.31 11.55 1.19
N SER A 41 -15.84 11.12 0.01
CA SER A 41 -16.51 10.08 -0.78
C SER A 41 -16.42 8.66 -0.19
N LEU A 42 -15.67 8.47 0.90
CA LEU A 42 -15.64 7.22 1.68
C LEU A 42 -16.34 7.35 3.03
N GLU A 43 -17.00 8.48 3.31
CA GLU A 43 -18.06 8.47 4.31
C GLU A 43 -19.10 7.45 3.82
N ARG A 44 -19.01 6.21 4.31
CA ARG A 44 -20.23 5.53 4.70
C ARG A 44 -20.98 6.60 5.45
N LYS A 45 -22.12 7.05 4.92
CA LYS A 45 -23.14 7.63 5.80
C LYS A 45 -23.13 6.69 6.99
N ASP A 46 -22.90 7.22 8.18
CA ASP A 46 -23.16 6.54 9.45
C ASP A 46 -24.67 6.31 9.44
N GLY A 47 -25.05 5.35 8.62
CA GLY A 47 -26.37 5.14 8.07
C GLY A 47 -27.03 4.28 9.09
N SER A 48 -27.68 4.94 10.03
CA SER A 48 -28.44 4.34 11.12
C SER A 48 -27.62 3.41 12.01
N ALA A 49 -27.77 3.57 13.32
CA ALA A 49 -27.73 2.41 14.19
C ALA A 49 -28.89 1.49 13.76
N GLU A 50 -28.68 0.72 12.68
CA GLU A 50 -29.53 -0.42 12.39
C GLU A 50 -29.44 -1.31 13.62
N ASN A 51 -30.60 -1.75 14.10
CA ASN A 51 -30.74 -2.80 15.10
C ASN A 51 -30.10 -4.10 14.57
N SER A 52 -28.77 -4.15 14.48
CA SER A 52 -28.05 -5.33 14.04
C SER A 52 -28.22 -6.36 15.14
N LYS A 53 -28.96 -7.43 14.84
CA LYS A 53 -29.08 -8.58 15.73
C LYS A 53 -27.69 -8.99 16.21
N PRO A 54 -27.51 -9.36 17.50
CA PRO A 54 -26.25 -9.87 17.98
C PRO A 54 -25.75 -11.00 17.07
N LEU A 55 -24.47 -10.94 16.68
CA LEU A 55 -23.86 -11.99 15.87
C LEU A 55 -23.96 -13.34 16.59
N THR A 56 -24.31 -14.39 15.84
CA THR A 56 -24.24 -15.77 16.32
C THR A 56 -22.80 -16.14 16.66
N GLU A 57 -22.59 -17.22 17.42
CA GLU A 57 -21.23 -17.71 17.71
C GLU A 57 -20.47 -18.05 16.42
N THR A 58 -21.14 -18.66 15.44
CA THR A 58 -20.57 -18.95 14.13
C THR A 58 -20.16 -17.68 13.39
N GLN A 59 -21.00 -16.64 13.38
CA GLN A 59 -20.66 -15.37 12.74
C GLN A 59 -19.48 -14.65 13.41
N LYS A 60 -19.39 -14.71 14.75
CA LYS A 60 -18.21 -14.20 15.48
C LYS A 60 -16.95 -14.98 15.11
N PHE A 61 -17.08 -16.31 14.96
CA PHE A 61 -15.99 -17.19 14.56
C PHE A 61 -15.52 -16.91 13.12
N GLU A 62 -16.45 -16.81 12.18
CA GLU A 62 -16.20 -16.43 10.78
C GLU A 62 -15.43 -15.12 10.69
N LYS A 63 -15.93 -14.07 11.39
CA LYS A 63 -15.30 -12.76 11.44
C LYS A 63 -13.88 -12.84 12.00
N LYS A 64 -13.69 -13.53 13.13
CA LYS A 64 -12.38 -13.67 13.80
C LYS A 64 -11.36 -14.39 12.91
N GLN A 65 -11.78 -15.43 12.20
CA GLN A 65 -10.87 -16.33 11.47
C GLN A 65 -10.76 -16.01 9.98
N GLY A 66 -11.61 -15.12 9.44
CA GLY A 66 -11.61 -14.74 8.04
C GLY A 66 -12.05 -15.88 7.12
N ILE A 67 -13.03 -16.68 7.53
CA ILE A 67 -13.53 -17.84 6.77
C ILE A 67 -15.05 -17.88 6.81
N THR A 68 -15.66 -18.72 5.97
CA THR A 68 -17.10 -19.04 6.01
C THR A 68 -17.33 -20.36 6.74
N VAL A 69 -18.39 -20.44 7.53
CA VAL A 69 -18.84 -21.66 8.21
C VAL A 69 -20.22 -22.03 7.69
N GLU A 70 -20.30 -23.12 6.94
CA GLU A 70 -21.56 -23.65 6.44
C GLU A 70 -22.03 -24.81 7.31
N THR A 71 -23.32 -24.87 7.63
CA THR A 71 -23.90 -25.98 8.40
C THR A 71 -24.59 -26.96 7.47
N LYS A 72 -24.16 -28.22 7.46
CA LYS A 72 -24.74 -29.28 6.64
C LYS A 72 -24.71 -30.61 7.38
N ASP A 73 -25.83 -31.33 7.39
CA ASP A 73 -25.94 -32.69 7.95
C ASP A 73 -25.39 -32.83 9.39
N GLY A 74 -25.65 -31.83 10.24
CA GLY A 74 -25.18 -31.81 11.63
C GLY A 74 -23.69 -31.48 11.80
N LYS A 75 -23.02 -31.03 10.73
CA LYS A 75 -21.61 -30.62 10.72
C LYS A 75 -21.42 -29.17 10.31
N TYR A 76 -20.34 -28.57 10.78
CA TYR A 76 -19.79 -27.34 10.26
C TYR A 76 -18.73 -27.66 9.20
N SER A 77 -18.86 -27.07 8.01
CA SER A 77 -17.81 -27.02 6.97
C SER A 77 -17.15 -25.65 6.99
N TYR A 78 -15.82 -25.63 7.05
CA TYR A 78 -15.01 -24.41 7.16
C TYR A 78 -14.38 -24.11 5.81
N ILE A 79 -14.78 -23.01 5.18
CA ILE A 79 -14.49 -22.72 3.77
C ILE A 79 -13.68 -21.43 3.67
N LEU A 80 -12.58 -21.48 2.93
CA LEU A 80 -11.80 -20.31 2.52
C LEU A 80 -12.12 -19.98 1.05
N LYS A 81 -12.62 -18.76 0.79
CA LYS A 81 -12.95 -18.29 -0.56
C LYS A 81 -11.78 -17.53 -1.16
N VAL A 82 -10.97 -18.21 -1.97
CA VAL A 82 -9.70 -17.69 -2.49
C VAL A 82 -9.51 -18.02 -3.97
N HIS A 83 -8.98 -17.09 -4.75
CA HIS A 83 -8.75 -17.25 -6.20
C HIS A 83 -10.00 -17.63 -7.00
N GLY A 84 -11.16 -17.14 -6.59
CA GLY A 84 -12.45 -17.50 -7.15
C GLY A 84 -12.76 -18.98 -6.95
N GLN A 85 -12.38 -19.58 -5.82
CA GLN A 85 -12.72 -20.94 -5.49
C GLN A 85 -13.10 -21.05 -4.02
N ASP A 86 -14.11 -21.86 -3.74
CA ASP A 86 -14.50 -22.21 -2.38
C ASP A 86 -13.70 -23.44 -1.99
N LYS A 87 -12.74 -23.26 -1.09
CA LYS A 87 -11.87 -24.33 -0.61
C LYS A 87 -12.34 -24.79 0.76
N GLU A 88 -12.96 -25.96 0.83
CA GLU A 88 -13.21 -26.62 2.10
C GLU A 88 -11.86 -26.97 2.75
N LEU A 89 -11.67 -26.49 3.99
CA LEU A 89 -10.46 -26.72 4.77
C LEU A 89 -10.58 -28.02 5.57
N PHE A 90 -11.71 -28.19 6.27
CA PHE A 90 -12.06 -29.36 7.07
C PHE A 90 -13.52 -29.24 7.54
N THR A 91 -14.00 -30.26 8.27
CA THR A 91 -15.32 -30.27 8.90
C THR A 91 -15.25 -30.64 10.38
N THR A 92 -16.20 -30.17 11.19
CA THR A 92 -16.39 -30.56 12.60
C THR A 92 -17.87 -30.75 12.91
N ASP A 93 -18.20 -31.25 14.10
CA ASP A 93 -19.60 -31.36 14.53
C ASP A 93 -20.21 -29.97 14.74
N ALA A 94 -21.51 -29.80 14.43
CA ALA A 94 -22.21 -28.52 14.54
C ALA A 94 -22.57 -28.15 15.99
N ASN A 95 -21.57 -28.04 16.87
CA ASN A 95 -21.71 -27.71 18.29
C ASN A 95 -20.49 -26.92 18.81
N SER A 96 -20.52 -26.50 20.08
CA SER A 96 -19.43 -25.71 20.69
C SER A 96 -18.09 -26.43 20.70
N LYS A 97 -18.06 -27.74 20.99
CA LYS A 97 -16.84 -28.56 20.92
C LYS A 97 -16.29 -28.63 19.49
N GLY A 98 -17.16 -28.62 18.49
CA GLY A 98 -16.78 -28.53 17.09
C GLY A 98 -16.10 -27.21 16.73
N LEU A 99 -16.57 -26.08 17.30
CA LEU A 99 -15.91 -24.77 17.15
C LEU A 99 -14.54 -24.73 17.83
N GLU A 100 -14.42 -25.28 19.04
CA GLU A 100 -13.13 -25.39 19.76
C GLU A 100 -12.12 -26.22 18.94
N LYS A 101 -12.55 -27.38 18.41
CA LYS A 101 -11.73 -28.20 17.54
C LYS A 101 -11.32 -27.45 16.28
N ALA A 102 -12.23 -26.69 15.67
CA ALA A 102 -11.94 -25.89 14.50
C ALA A 102 -10.92 -24.78 14.77
N GLU A 103 -10.96 -24.15 15.95
CA GLU A 103 -9.96 -23.14 16.34
C GLU A 103 -8.55 -23.75 16.41
N ALA A 104 -8.43 -24.95 16.97
CA ALA A 104 -7.15 -25.67 17.02
C ALA A 104 -6.64 -26.07 15.63
N GLU A 105 -7.50 -26.55 14.74
CA GLU A 105 -7.12 -26.90 13.36
C GLU A 105 -6.73 -25.65 12.55
N LEU A 106 -7.47 -24.55 12.68
CA LEU A 106 -7.11 -23.28 12.04
C LEU A 106 -5.80 -22.71 12.57
N ALA A 107 -5.50 -22.86 13.86
CA ALA A 107 -4.22 -22.45 14.43
C ALA A 107 -3.05 -23.18 13.75
N LYS A 108 -3.17 -24.50 13.54
CA LYS A 108 -2.16 -25.30 12.80
C LYS A 108 -2.00 -24.82 11.36
N LEU A 109 -3.11 -24.62 10.65
CA LEU A 109 -3.08 -24.14 9.26
C LEU A 109 -2.44 -22.75 9.14
N LYS A 110 -2.78 -21.83 10.05
CA LYS A 110 -2.16 -20.49 10.12
C LYS A 110 -0.65 -20.58 10.37
N GLN A 111 -0.23 -21.38 11.35
CA GLN A 111 1.20 -21.54 11.66
C GLN A 111 1.98 -22.13 10.49
N ALA A 112 1.44 -23.16 9.83
CA ALA A 112 2.06 -23.75 8.64
C ALA A 112 2.17 -22.73 7.50
N LYS A 113 1.12 -21.93 7.29
CA LYS A 113 1.10 -20.89 6.26
C LYS A 113 2.09 -19.77 6.54
N ILE A 114 2.17 -19.29 7.79
CA ILE A 114 3.18 -18.32 8.21
C ILE A 114 4.58 -18.86 7.92
N ALA A 115 4.90 -20.07 8.40
CA ALA A 115 6.21 -20.66 8.21
C ALA A 115 6.60 -20.81 6.73
N ASP A 116 5.65 -21.18 5.87
CA ASP A 116 5.85 -21.26 4.43
C ASP A 116 6.15 -19.88 3.80
N LEU A 117 5.35 -18.87 4.11
CA LEU A 117 5.56 -17.51 3.59
C LEU A 117 6.86 -16.88 4.09
N GLU A 118 7.20 -17.06 5.37
CA GLU A 118 8.48 -16.60 5.93
C GLU A 118 9.66 -17.28 5.22
N LYS A 119 9.56 -18.57 4.92
CA LYS A 119 10.60 -19.32 4.21
C LYS A 119 10.75 -18.90 2.75
N VAL A 120 9.64 -18.79 2.02
CA VAL A 120 9.65 -18.55 0.56
C VAL A 120 9.96 -17.08 0.26
N PHE A 121 9.36 -16.15 1.02
CA PHE A 121 9.42 -14.71 0.72
C PHE A 121 10.28 -13.91 1.69
N LYS A 122 10.82 -14.54 2.76
CA LYS A 122 11.62 -13.89 3.81
C LYS A 122 10.88 -12.77 4.56
N VAL A 123 9.56 -12.75 4.48
CA VAL A 123 8.70 -11.85 5.24
C VAL A 123 8.57 -12.35 6.68
N SER A 124 7.89 -11.59 7.53
CA SER A 124 7.49 -12.08 8.86
C SER A 124 6.18 -11.42 9.29
N PHE A 125 5.54 -11.98 10.32
CA PHE A 125 4.21 -11.53 10.75
C PHE A 125 4.19 -11.18 12.24
N SER A 126 3.30 -10.27 12.61
CA SER A 126 3.05 -9.93 14.01
C SER A 126 2.46 -11.09 14.80
N LYS A 127 2.69 -11.07 16.11
CA LYS A 127 2.10 -12.01 17.09
C LYS A 127 1.03 -11.34 17.93
N ASP A 128 0.21 -12.16 18.58
CA ASP A 128 -0.82 -11.67 19.51
C ASP A 128 -0.20 -10.87 20.68
N GLY A 129 -0.67 -9.63 20.84
CA GLY A 129 -0.23 -8.72 21.92
C GLY A 129 1.14 -8.08 21.67
N GLU A 130 1.69 -8.19 20.46
CA GLU A 130 2.99 -7.61 20.12
C GLU A 130 2.95 -6.08 20.17
N ASP A 131 3.92 -5.48 20.85
CA ASP A 131 4.10 -4.03 20.93
C ASP A 131 4.68 -3.46 19.63
N ILE A 132 4.04 -2.42 19.12
CA ILE A 132 4.46 -1.74 17.88
C ILE A 132 5.15 -0.42 18.23
N LEU A 133 4.57 0.70 17.78
CA LEU A 133 4.99 2.06 18.06
C LEU A 133 3.86 2.77 18.83
N LYS A 134 4.16 3.97 19.32
CA LYS A 134 3.12 4.82 19.92
C LYS A 134 2.20 5.36 18.84
N GLN A 135 0.90 5.26 19.09
CA GLN A 135 -0.15 5.88 18.27
C GLN A 135 0.16 7.36 18.05
N TRP A 136 -0.12 7.86 16.86
CA TRP A 136 -0.13 9.29 16.58
C TRP A 136 -1.51 9.88 16.88
N VAL A 137 -1.53 10.93 17.69
CA VAL A 137 -2.77 11.62 18.09
C VAL A 137 -2.68 13.07 17.63
N GLN A 138 -3.61 13.48 16.76
CA GLN A 138 -3.72 14.87 16.33
C GLN A 138 -4.44 15.69 17.40
N LYS A 139 -3.85 16.83 17.77
CA LYS A 139 -4.42 17.82 18.68
C LYS A 139 -5.33 18.81 17.95
N ASP A 140 -6.07 19.57 18.73
CA ASP A 140 -6.97 20.62 18.21
C ASP A 140 -6.23 21.74 17.47
N ASP A 141 -4.98 22.01 17.84
CA ASP A 141 -4.09 22.99 17.19
C ASP A 141 -3.38 22.42 15.94
N CYS A 142 -3.80 21.25 15.48
CA CYS A 142 -3.23 20.52 14.35
C CYS A 142 -1.81 19.96 14.55
N SER A 143 -1.22 20.13 15.73
CA SER A 143 0.01 19.42 16.08
C SER A 143 -0.26 17.94 16.34
N TRP A 144 0.80 17.15 16.30
CA TRP A 144 0.74 15.70 16.54
C TRP A 144 1.54 15.36 17.79
N GLU A 145 1.01 14.43 18.59
CA GLU A 145 1.73 13.85 19.71
C GLU A 145 1.71 12.33 19.69
N ARG A 146 2.61 11.72 20.47
CA ARG A 146 2.64 10.28 20.67
C ARG A 146 1.70 9.91 21.81
N GLY A 147 0.68 9.12 21.50
CA GLY A 147 -0.24 8.50 22.45
C GLY A 147 0.29 7.20 23.02
N ASN A 148 -0.63 6.27 23.27
CA ASN A 148 -0.33 4.96 23.86
C ASN A 148 0.42 4.04 22.90
N MET A 149 1.13 3.05 23.46
CA MET A 149 1.65 1.93 22.68
C MET A 149 0.48 1.14 22.09
N ILE A 150 0.47 0.94 20.78
CA ILE A 150 -0.51 0.07 20.14
C ILE A 150 -0.02 -1.38 20.14
N LYS A 151 -0.98 -2.28 20.11
CA LYS A 151 -0.74 -3.72 19.99
C LYS A 151 -1.09 -4.20 18.58
N ALA A 152 -0.42 -5.28 18.17
CA ALA A 152 -0.83 -6.07 17.03
C ALA A 152 -1.35 -7.45 17.45
N ARG A 153 -2.00 -8.10 16.51
CA ARG A 153 -2.44 -9.49 16.60
C ARG A 153 -1.75 -10.35 15.55
N SER A 154 -1.89 -11.66 15.68
CA SER A 154 -1.57 -12.59 14.61
C SER A 154 -2.55 -12.41 13.44
N PRO A 155 -2.10 -12.59 12.18
CA PRO A 155 -3.00 -12.62 11.04
C PRO A 155 -3.95 -13.81 11.08
N ASN A 156 -5.11 -13.66 10.44
CA ASN A 156 -5.99 -14.78 10.14
C ASN A 156 -5.64 -15.44 8.79
N LEU A 157 -6.31 -16.54 8.44
CA LEU A 157 -5.95 -17.32 7.25
C LEU A 157 -6.28 -16.61 5.93
N ALA A 158 -7.34 -15.79 5.90
CA ALA A 158 -7.67 -14.99 4.73
C ALA A 158 -6.63 -13.91 4.47
N GLU A 159 -6.18 -13.22 5.51
CA GLU A 159 -5.12 -12.21 5.42
C GLU A 159 -3.83 -12.82 4.87
N LEU A 160 -3.40 -13.97 5.41
CA LEU A 160 -2.23 -14.70 4.92
C LEU A 160 -2.35 -15.10 3.45
N SER A 161 -3.54 -15.51 3.02
CA SER A 161 -3.78 -15.94 1.63
C SER A 161 -3.83 -14.77 0.64
N GLY A 162 -4.38 -13.63 1.05
CA GLY A 162 -4.36 -12.41 0.26
C GLY A 162 -2.94 -11.85 0.11
N ILE A 163 -2.17 -11.88 1.21
CA ILE A 163 -0.76 -11.49 1.20
C ILE A 163 0.06 -12.43 0.31
N GLU A 164 -0.14 -13.75 0.40
CA GLU A 164 0.51 -14.71 -0.50
C GLU A 164 0.29 -14.36 -1.97
N ALA A 165 -0.97 -14.14 -2.36
CA ALA A 165 -1.32 -13.80 -3.74
C ALA A 165 -0.55 -12.55 -4.22
N ALA A 166 -0.46 -11.54 -3.36
CA ALA A 166 0.30 -10.33 -3.63
C ALA A 166 1.81 -10.58 -3.66
N LEU A 167 2.37 -11.40 -2.76
CA LEU A 167 3.80 -11.68 -2.69
C LEU A 167 4.33 -12.39 -3.94
N TYR A 168 3.56 -13.31 -4.53
CA TYR A 168 3.98 -13.98 -5.76
C TYR A 168 4.15 -13.01 -6.94
N LYS A 169 3.29 -12.00 -7.04
CA LYS A 169 3.32 -11.00 -8.11
C LYS A 169 4.07 -9.74 -7.72
N GLY A 170 4.29 -9.50 -6.43
CA GLY A 170 4.92 -8.30 -5.87
C GLY A 170 6.43 -8.35 -5.90
N GLN A 171 7.02 -9.51 -6.26
CA GLN A 171 8.47 -9.66 -6.26
C GLN A 171 9.16 -8.63 -7.16
N PRO A 172 10.28 -8.04 -6.71
CA PRO A 172 11.01 -8.33 -5.46
C PRO A 172 10.67 -7.38 -4.32
N SER A 173 9.61 -6.58 -4.42
CA SER A 173 9.37 -5.44 -3.53
C SER A 173 9.04 -5.81 -2.09
N GLN A 174 8.80 -7.08 -1.77
CA GLN A 174 8.74 -7.55 -0.39
C GLN A 174 10.10 -7.54 0.32
N MET A 175 11.20 -7.41 -0.43
CA MET A 175 12.56 -7.42 0.11
C MET A 175 13.08 -5.99 0.32
N THR A 176 13.96 -5.83 1.30
CA THR A 176 14.85 -4.67 1.40
C THR A 176 15.75 -4.60 0.16
N LYS A 177 16.27 -3.39 -0.12
CA LYS A 177 17.13 -3.12 -1.28
C LYS A 177 18.35 -4.05 -1.38
N ASP A 178 18.99 -4.36 -0.26
CA ASP A 178 20.13 -5.29 -0.18
C ASP A 178 19.70 -6.77 -0.27
N GLY A 179 18.40 -7.04 -0.21
CA GLY A 179 17.81 -8.37 -0.26
C GLY A 179 18.11 -9.24 0.96
N SER A 180 18.55 -8.64 2.07
CA SER A 180 18.88 -9.35 3.30
C SER A 180 17.62 -9.78 4.06
N GLN A 181 16.57 -8.95 4.04
CA GLN A 181 15.36 -9.15 4.84
C GLN A 181 14.09 -8.79 4.07
N GLY A 182 12.98 -9.47 4.37
CA GLY A 182 11.66 -9.10 3.88
C GLY A 182 10.92 -8.15 4.83
N VAL A 183 9.92 -7.45 4.29
CA VAL A 183 9.00 -6.61 5.08
C VAL A 183 8.30 -7.43 6.16
N LYS A 184 7.95 -6.76 7.27
CA LYS A 184 7.14 -7.35 8.32
C LYS A 184 5.70 -6.85 8.24
N PHE A 185 4.75 -7.77 8.27
CA PHE A 185 3.33 -7.45 8.27
C PHE A 185 2.79 -7.42 9.70
N TYR A 186 2.13 -6.31 10.04
CA TYR A 186 1.49 -6.09 11.33
C TYR A 186 -0.01 -5.93 11.16
N PHE A 187 -0.77 -6.52 12.07
CA PHE A 187 -2.23 -6.43 12.09
C PHE A 187 -2.66 -5.74 13.36
N LEU A 188 -2.95 -4.45 13.26
CA LEU A 188 -3.15 -3.62 14.44
C LEU A 188 -4.49 -3.91 15.11
N THR A 189 -4.51 -3.82 16.45
CA THR A 189 -5.76 -3.88 17.22
C THR A 189 -6.35 -2.50 17.50
N GLU A 190 -5.54 -1.45 17.33
CA GLU A 190 -5.88 -0.05 17.48
C GLU A 190 -5.29 0.75 16.32
N HIS A 191 -5.92 1.87 15.96
CA HIS A 191 -5.48 2.68 14.82
C HIS A 191 -4.07 3.26 15.04
N TYR A 192 -3.21 3.25 14.02
CA TYR A 192 -1.89 3.86 14.11
C TYR A 192 -1.95 5.39 14.21
N TYR A 193 -2.77 5.99 13.35
CA TYR A 193 -3.18 7.39 13.45
C TYR A 193 -4.61 7.44 14.01
N LYS A 194 -4.79 8.09 15.16
CA LYS A 194 -6.09 8.11 15.83
C LYS A 194 -7.15 8.75 14.93
N HIS A 195 -8.25 8.03 14.69
CA HIS A 195 -9.37 8.43 13.81
C HIS A 195 -9.07 8.42 12.30
N ASP A 196 -7.93 7.88 11.89
CA ASP A 196 -7.67 7.63 10.48
C ASP A 196 -8.42 6.37 10.00
N VAL A 197 -8.66 6.31 8.70
CA VAL A 197 -9.44 5.29 7.99
C VAL A 197 -8.65 4.62 6.87
N ALA A 198 -7.33 4.81 6.83
CA ALA A 198 -6.48 4.05 5.90
C ALA A 198 -6.67 2.54 6.10
N LEU A 199 -6.39 1.78 5.03
CA LEU A 199 -6.46 0.31 5.10
C LEU A 199 -5.15 -0.28 5.60
N ALA A 200 -4.04 0.32 5.19
CA ALA A 200 -2.72 -0.03 5.66
C ALA A 200 -1.76 1.16 5.51
N TYR A 201 -0.57 1.02 6.08
CA TYR A 201 0.55 1.92 5.88
C TYR A 201 1.83 1.13 5.63
N HIS A 202 2.61 1.54 4.65
CA HIS A 202 4.04 1.24 4.62
C HIS A 202 4.75 2.07 5.69
N ILE A 203 5.62 1.42 6.45
CA ILE A 203 6.42 2.05 7.51
C ILE A 203 7.88 1.77 7.19
N GLN A 204 8.67 2.83 7.01
CA GLN A 204 10.09 2.69 6.67
C GLN A 204 10.88 1.94 7.74
N GLN A 205 10.58 2.21 9.02
CA GLN A 205 11.25 1.61 10.18
C GLN A 205 10.24 1.35 11.31
N ASP A 206 10.00 0.07 11.59
CA ASP A 206 9.32 -0.37 12.79
C ASP A 206 10.21 -0.25 14.04
N LYS A 207 9.71 -0.72 15.20
CA LYS A 207 10.46 -0.74 16.46
C LYS A 207 11.79 -1.52 16.38
N GLY A 208 11.91 -2.46 15.44
CA GLY A 208 13.11 -3.25 15.18
C GLY A 208 13.95 -2.73 14.02
N ASN A 209 13.74 -1.48 13.56
CA ASN A 209 14.38 -0.89 12.39
C ASN A 209 14.18 -1.70 11.10
N ARG A 210 13.02 -2.35 10.95
CA ARG A 210 12.65 -3.07 9.73
C ARG A 210 11.60 -2.30 8.94
N GLN A 211 11.64 -2.42 7.63
CA GLN A 211 10.51 -2.04 6.79
C GLN A 211 9.30 -2.90 7.15
N ALA A 212 8.15 -2.26 7.28
CA ALA A 212 6.94 -2.90 7.74
C ALA A 212 5.70 -2.41 6.99
N ILE A 213 4.65 -3.20 7.05
CA ILE A 213 3.33 -2.85 6.55
C ILE A 213 2.34 -3.06 7.69
N TYR A 214 1.66 -2.00 8.09
CA TYR A 214 0.69 -2.00 9.18
C TYR A 214 -0.71 -2.02 8.60
N PHE A 215 -1.43 -3.14 8.71
CA PHE A 215 -2.86 -3.20 8.42
C PHE A 215 -3.65 -2.64 9.60
N GLU A 216 -4.52 -1.69 9.29
CA GLU A 216 -5.37 -1.03 10.28
C GLU A 216 -6.41 -2.00 10.86
N PRO A 217 -6.93 -1.74 12.08
CA PRO A 217 -7.92 -2.61 12.70
C PRO A 217 -9.15 -2.74 11.81
N ASN A 218 -9.60 -3.99 11.61
CA ASN A 218 -10.74 -4.32 10.76
C ASN A 218 -10.58 -3.92 9.28
N ALA A 219 -9.39 -3.49 8.83
CA ALA A 219 -9.17 -3.08 7.44
C ALA A 219 -9.54 -4.18 6.43
N ASN A 220 -9.39 -5.45 6.81
CA ASN A 220 -9.66 -6.60 5.96
C ASN A 220 -11.03 -7.26 6.19
N ASP A 221 -11.84 -6.73 7.11
CA ASP A 221 -13.13 -7.33 7.46
C ASP A 221 -14.08 -7.34 6.26
N GLY A 222 -14.48 -8.54 5.83
CA GLY A 222 -15.40 -8.73 4.70
C GLY A 222 -14.83 -8.33 3.33
N LYS A 223 -13.52 -8.09 3.23
CA LYS A 223 -12.87 -7.86 1.93
C LYS A 223 -12.68 -9.17 1.17
N PRO A 224 -12.78 -9.16 -0.17
CA PRO A 224 -12.32 -10.27 -0.99
C PRO A 224 -10.84 -10.56 -0.72
N ILE A 225 -10.46 -11.84 -0.68
CA ILE A 225 -9.06 -12.24 -0.45
C ILE A 225 -8.19 -11.82 -1.64
N THR A 226 -8.64 -12.13 -2.86
CA THR A 226 -7.93 -11.86 -4.12
C THR A 226 -8.76 -11.01 -5.07
N GLU A 227 -8.15 -10.40 -6.08
CA GLU A 227 -8.92 -9.66 -7.10
C GLU A 227 -9.88 -10.56 -7.88
N LYS A 228 -9.55 -11.84 -8.02
CA LYS A 228 -10.45 -12.80 -8.67
C LYS A 228 -11.71 -13.07 -7.83
N ASP A 229 -11.60 -12.96 -6.50
CA ASP A 229 -12.75 -12.99 -5.59
C ASP A 229 -13.54 -11.67 -5.68
N ALA A 230 -12.85 -10.53 -5.78
CA ALA A 230 -13.49 -9.22 -5.93
C ALA A 230 -14.35 -9.12 -7.21
N ASP A 231 -13.85 -9.63 -8.33
CA ASP A 231 -14.57 -9.66 -9.61
C ASP A 231 -15.92 -10.40 -9.52
N ARG A 232 -16.07 -11.37 -8.61
CA ARG A 232 -17.33 -12.10 -8.38
C ARG A 232 -18.35 -11.30 -7.57
N MET A 233 -17.88 -10.38 -6.73
CA MET A 233 -18.73 -9.60 -5.82
C MET A 233 -19.32 -8.34 -6.50
N GLY A 234 -18.93 -8.06 -7.74
CA GLY A 234 -19.46 -6.92 -8.52
C GLY A 234 -18.75 -5.60 -8.27
N LYS A 235 -19.23 -4.53 -8.93
CA LYS A 235 -18.52 -3.23 -9.09
C LYS A 235 -18.36 -2.38 -7.82
N HIS A 236 -18.78 -2.85 -6.65
CA HIS A 236 -18.83 -2.06 -5.41
C HIS A 236 -17.69 -2.33 -4.42
N HIS A 237 -16.83 -3.33 -4.66
CA HIS A 237 -15.69 -3.61 -3.79
C HIS A 237 -14.42 -2.97 -4.37
N LEU A 238 -13.90 -1.95 -3.68
CA LEU A 238 -12.82 -1.11 -4.19
C LEU A 238 -11.44 -1.81 -4.17
N TYR A 239 -11.17 -2.65 -3.16
CA TYR A 239 -9.86 -3.34 -3.02
C TYR A 239 -9.99 -4.68 -2.28
N SER A 240 -9.39 -5.74 -2.84
CA SER A 240 -9.10 -7.01 -2.15
C SER A 240 -7.91 -6.87 -1.19
N ILE A 241 -7.69 -7.86 -0.32
CA ILE A 241 -6.48 -7.93 0.52
C ILE A 241 -5.22 -7.98 -0.35
N GLU A 242 -5.26 -8.74 -1.46
CA GLU A 242 -4.19 -8.79 -2.46
C GLU A 242 -3.87 -7.38 -3.01
N ALA A 243 -4.88 -6.58 -3.34
CA ALA A 243 -4.70 -5.24 -3.89
C ALA A 243 -4.10 -4.25 -2.88
N VAL A 244 -4.62 -4.24 -1.65
CA VAL A 244 -4.04 -3.42 -0.57
C VAL A 244 -2.57 -3.80 -0.34
N THR A 245 -2.28 -5.10 -0.22
CA THR A 245 -0.90 -5.57 -0.02
C THR A 245 0.01 -5.15 -1.18
N HIS A 246 -0.47 -5.24 -2.42
CA HIS A 246 0.29 -4.78 -3.58
C HIS A 246 0.60 -3.28 -3.54
N HIS A 247 -0.38 -2.46 -3.16
CA HIS A 247 -0.20 -1.03 -2.98
C HIS A 247 0.93 -0.74 -1.99
N GLU A 248 0.89 -1.34 -0.80
CA GLU A 248 1.92 -1.12 0.22
C GLU A 248 3.30 -1.65 -0.20
N LEU A 249 3.35 -2.77 -0.92
CA LEU A 249 4.60 -3.28 -1.50
C LEU A 249 5.17 -2.31 -2.55
N MET A 250 4.35 -1.51 -3.24
CA MET A 250 4.86 -0.49 -4.15
C MET A 250 5.53 0.66 -3.41
N HIS A 251 5.06 1.04 -2.22
CA HIS A 251 5.81 1.97 -1.37
C HIS A 251 7.17 1.41 -0.98
N ASN A 252 7.25 0.11 -0.68
CA ASN A 252 8.55 -0.51 -0.45
C ASN A 252 9.45 -0.51 -1.70
N ALA A 253 8.87 -0.71 -2.88
CA ALA A 253 9.59 -0.61 -4.16
C ALA A 253 10.18 0.79 -4.37
N GLN A 254 9.41 1.84 -4.05
CA GLN A 254 9.86 3.23 -4.11
C GLN A 254 11.08 3.44 -3.19
N GLN A 255 11.03 2.92 -1.97
CA GLN A 255 12.15 3.00 -1.03
C GLN A 255 13.39 2.25 -1.53
N ASN A 256 13.21 1.08 -2.15
CA ASN A 256 14.31 0.32 -2.75
C ASN A 256 15.02 1.10 -3.87
N LEU A 257 14.31 2.02 -4.53
CA LEU A 257 14.85 2.94 -5.54
C LEU A 257 15.15 4.35 -5.00
N ASN A 258 15.30 4.50 -3.68
CA ASN A 258 15.68 5.74 -3.01
C ASN A 258 14.73 6.93 -3.22
N TRP A 259 13.43 6.69 -3.35
CA TRP A 259 12.43 7.78 -3.45
C TRP A 259 12.36 8.65 -2.20
N ASN A 260 12.93 8.23 -1.08
CA ASN A 260 13.15 9.07 0.10
C ASN A 260 14.19 10.18 -0.11
N THR A 261 14.98 10.13 -1.19
CA THR A 261 15.89 11.23 -1.54
C THR A 261 15.16 12.29 -2.37
N PRO A 262 15.34 13.60 -2.09
CA PRO A 262 14.66 14.67 -2.83
C PRO A 262 14.82 14.56 -4.36
N LYS A 263 16.03 14.21 -4.82
CA LYS A 263 16.36 14.08 -6.24
C LYS A 263 15.53 13.00 -6.95
N GLU A 264 15.48 11.79 -6.39
CA GLU A 264 14.69 10.71 -7.02
C GLU A 264 13.20 10.94 -6.84
N LYS A 265 12.76 11.46 -5.68
CA LYS A 265 11.36 11.85 -5.44
C LYS A 265 10.87 12.83 -6.49
N GLU A 266 11.63 13.90 -6.75
CA GLU A 266 11.31 14.91 -7.75
C GLU A 266 11.30 14.33 -9.18
N LYS A 267 12.33 13.54 -9.53
CA LYS A 267 12.42 12.89 -10.85
C LYS A 267 11.18 12.07 -11.16
N TRP A 268 10.72 11.25 -10.22
CA TRP A 268 9.53 10.42 -10.41
C TRP A 268 8.25 11.24 -10.33
N ALA A 269 8.13 12.18 -9.39
CA ALA A 269 7.00 13.10 -9.31
C ALA A 269 6.76 13.81 -10.65
N ARG A 270 7.81 14.33 -11.30
CA ARG A 270 7.71 15.00 -12.61
C ARG A 270 7.20 14.07 -13.71
N LYS A 271 7.61 12.80 -13.73
CA LYS A 271 7.09 11.79 -14.68
C LYS A 271 5.60 11.53 -14.52
N LEU A 272 5.08 11.77 -13.31
CA LEU A 272 3.70 11.55 -12.92
C LEU A 272 2.84 12.81 -13.00
N GLY A 273 3.37 13.92 -13.53
CA GLY A 273 2.66 15.21 -13.60
C GLY A 273 2.63 15.96 -12.27
N TRP A 274 3.62 15.76 -11.40
CA TRP A 274 3.75 16.46 -10.13
C TRP A 274 5.00 17.31 -10.08
N LEU A 275 4.89 18.48 -9.44
CA LEU A 275 5.96 19.43 -9.22
C LEU A 275 6.09 19.66 -7.71
N PRO A 276 7.31 19.53 -7.14
CA PRO A 276 7.54 19.97 -5.77
C PRO A 276 7.54 21.49 -5.70
N TYR A 277 6.94 22.03 -4.65
CA TYR A 277 7.03 23.43 -4.26
C TYR A 277 7.35 23.51 -2.77
N GLU A 278 8.52 24.01 -2.43
CA GLU A 278 8.89 24.27 -1.03
C GLU A 278 8.26 25.60 -0.59
N ASP A 279 7.42 25.56 0.44
CA ASP A 279 6.85 26.77 1.01
C ASP A 279 7.97 27.58 1.69
N PRO A 280 8.26 28.82 1.27
CA PRO A 280 9.41 29.57 1.77
C PRO A 280 9.29 29.98 3.24
N LYS A 281 8.10 29.82 3.86
CA LYS A 281 7.89 30.14 5.28
C LYS A 281 8.00 28.93 6.17
N THR A 282 7.44 27.80 5.73
CA THR A 282 7.39 26.57 6.54
C THR A 282 8.46 25.56 6.16
N HIS A 283 9.10 25.74 5.00
CA HIS A 283 10.00 24.77 4.37
C HIS A 283 9.35 23.42 4.08
N GLU A 284 8.00 23.36 4.10
CA GLU A 284 7.25 22.16 3.76
C GLU A 284 7.17 22.00 2.24
N THR A 285 7.42 20.79 1.75
CA THR A 285 7.22 20.44 0.35
C THR A 285 5.74 20.22 0.07
N LYS A 286 5.13 21.11 -0.71
CA LYS A 286 3.79 20.96 -1.27
C LYS A 286 3.87 20.38 -2.68
N TRP A 287 2.98 19.44 -2.98
CA TRP A 287 2.89 18.83 -4.30
C TRP A 287 1.87 19.56 -5.17
N ILE A 288 2.36 20.15 -6.27
CA ILE A 288 1.53 20.76 -7.30
C ILE A 288 1.31 19.74 -8.40
N PHE A 289 0.06 19.49 -8.75
CA PHE A 289 -0.36 18.57 -9.79
C PHE A 289 -0.64 19.31 -11.09
N THR A 290 -0.08 18.84 -12.20
CA THR A 290 -0.19 19.47 -13.52
C THR A 290 -1.43 18.99 -14.26
N GLY A 291 -2.23 19.94 -14.70
CA GLY A 291 -3.33 19.76 -15.61
C GLY A 291 -2.91 19.90 -17.07
N LYS A 292 -3.81 19.51 -17.95
CA LYS A 292 -3.80 19.87 -19.37
C LYS A 292 -3.86 21.40 -19.47
N LYS A 293 -3.25 21.97 -20.52
CA LYS A 293 -3.24 23.42 -20.80
C LYS A 293 -2.55 24.26 -19.71
N ASP A 294 -1.51 23.72 -19.08
CA ASP A 294 -0.69 24.40 -18.07
C ASP A 294 -1.47 24.84 -16.81
N GLU A 295 -2.64 24.23 -16.55
CA GLU A 295 -3.39 24.40 -15.30
C GLU A 295 -2.64 23.71 -14.15
N LEU A 296 -2.70 24.28 -12.94
CA LEU A 296 -2.02 23.75 -11.77
C LEU A 296 -3.01 23.60 -10.62
N TYR A 297 -2.91 22.48 -9.91
CA TYR A 297 -3.75 22.18 -8.76
C TYR A 297 -2.89 21.79 -7.57
N ARG A 298 -3.36 22.07 -6.37
CA ARG A 298 -2.82 21.47 -5.14
C ARG A 298 -3.94 21.00 -4.24
N ARG A 299 -3.64 20.01 -3.42
CA ARG A 299 -4.54 19.54 -2.36
C ARG A 299 -4.24 20.34 -1.09
N ASP A 300 -5.25 20.94 -0.49
CA ASP A 300 -5.07 21.87 0.64
C ASP A 300 -6.26 21.88 1.61
N GLN A 301 -6.07 22.39 2.81
CA GLN A 301 -7.10 22.53 3.84
C GLN A 301 -6.83 23.76 4.73
N ASP A 302 -7.89 24.47 5.14
CA ASP A 302 -7.76 25.63 6.04
C ASP A 302 -7.40 25.22 7.48
N HIS A 303 -7.91 24.07 7.92
CA HIS A 303 -7.64 23.47 9.23
C HIS A 303 -7.45 21.94 9.10
N CYS A 304 -6.70 21.30 10.00
CA CYS A 304 -6.49 19.85 9.99
C CYS A 304 -7.75 19.00 10.18
N LYS A 305 -8.81 19.62 10.71
CA LYS A 305 -10.14 18.99 10.87
C LYS A 305 -11.01 19.14 9.63
N ASP A 306 -10.62 20.02 8.71
CA ASP A 306 -11.35 20.22 7.47
C ASP A 306 -11.02 19.09 6.49
N SER A 307 -11.95 18.82 5.57
CA SER A 307 -11.65 17.94 4.45
C SER A 307 -10.78 18.68 3.44
N PHE A 308 -9.65 18.07 3.08
CA PHE A 308 -8.84 18.50 1.96
C PHE A 308 -9.69 18.78 0.70
N GLN A 309 -9.42 19.92 0.07
CA GLN A 309 -9.97 20.31 -1.22
C GLN A 309 -8.87 20.33 -2.28
N TRP A 310 -9.23 20.04 -3.50
CA TRP A 310 -8.39 20.34 -4.65
C TRP A 310 -8.66 21.78 -5.10
N CYS A 311 -7.61 22.59 -5.20
CA CYS A 311 -7.72 24.00 -5.51
C CYS A 311 -6.83 24.37 -6.70
N ALA A 312 -7.25 25.35 -7.49
CA ALA A 312 -6.35 26.02 -8.44
C ALA A 312 -5.20 26.69 -7.68
N CYS A 313 -4.00 26.60 -8.24
CA CYS A 313 -2.84 27.33 -7.73
C CYS A 313 -1.99 27.94 -8.85
N GLY A 314 -1.13 28.89 -8.49
CA GLY A 314 -0.15 29.47 -9.40
C GLY A 314 1.15 28.68 -9.46
N LYS A 315 2.11 29.20 -10.23
CA LYS A 315 3.42 28.55 -10.45
C LYS A 315 4.27 28.45 -9.19
N HIS A 316 3.97 29.27 -8.18
CA HIS A 316 4.63 29.23 -6.87
C HIS A 316 3.68 28.65 -5.82
N GLY A 317 2.74 27.81 -6.24
CA GLY A 317 1.83 27.08 -5.35
C GLY A 317 0.78 27.94 -4.66
N GLU A 318 0.77 29.27 -4.80
CA GLU A 318 -0.22 30.14 -4.18
C GLU A 318 -1.64 29.80 -4.64
N LEU A 319 -2.62 29.76 -3.73
CA LEU A 319 -4.02 29.48 -4.10
C LEU A 319 -4.56 30.58 -5.00
N GLN A 320 -5.42 30.23 -5.95
CA GLN A 320 -6.05 31.18 -6.86
C GLN A 320 -7.58 31.09 -6.84
N ASP A 321 -8.25 32.24 -6.97
CA ASP A 321 -9.71 32.33 -7.14
C ASP A 321 -10.15 32.02 -8.58
N GLY A 322 -11.44 32.20 -8.88
CA GLY A 322 -12.02 31.96 -10.21
C GLY A 322 -11.47 32.88 -11.31
N GLN A 323 -10.82 33.99 -10.94
CA GLN A 323 -10.24 35.00 -11.82
C GLN A 323 -8.71 34.86 -11.93
N GLY A 324 -8.12 33.86 -11.25
CA GLY A 324 -6.68 33.64 -11.23
C GLY A 324 -5.92 34.55 -10.26
N LYS A 325 -6.61 35.28 -9.38
CA LYS A 325 -5.98 36.14 -8.38
C LYS A 325 -5.59 35.32 -7.15
N SER A 326 -4.42 35.59 -6.59
CA SER A 326 -3.93 34.91 -5.39
C SER A 326 -4.83 35.17 -4.17
N VAL A 327 -5.14 34.10 -3.44
CA VAL A 327 -5.89 34.11 -2.18
C VAL A 327 -5.14 33.34 -1.10
N THR A 328 -5.49 33.55 0.17
CA THR A 328 -4.78 32.93 1.30
C THR A 328 -5.56 31.81 1.99
N LYS A 329 -6.86 31.65 1.70
CA LYS A 329 -7.72 30.62 2.30
C LYS A 329 -8.29 29.69 1.24
N VAL A 330 -8.41 28.41 1.58
CA VAL A 330 -8.94 27.35 0.72
C VAL A 330 -10.38 27.60 0.34
N LYS A 331 -11.20 28.11 1.27
CA LYS A 331 -12.60 28.47 0.98
C LYS A 331 -12.78 29.58 -0.07
N ASP A 332 -11.77 30.42 -0.27
CA ASP A 332 -11.81 31.55 -1.21
C ASP A 332 -11.18 31.18 -2.57
N ALA A 333 -10.54 30.00 -2.67
CA ALA A 333 -9.92 29.49 -3.88
C ALA A 333 -10.94 28.82 -4.82
N LYS A 334 -10.62 28.75 -6.12
CA LYS A 334 -11.38 27.93 -7.07
C LYS A 334 -11.17 26.44 -6.74
N GLN A 335 -12.23 25.78 -6.27
CA GLN A 335 -12.20 24.38 -5.86
C GLN A 335 -12.64 23.44 -6.98
N PHE A 336 -12.12 22.22 -6.94
CA PHE A 336 -12.43 21.14 -7.87
C PHE A 336 -12.78 19.87 -7.10
N THR A 337 -13.68 19.09 -7.67
CA THR A 337 -13.86 17.70 -7.25
C THR A 337 -12.67 16.87 -7.68
N LEU A 338 -12.46 15.75 -7.00
CA LEU A 338 -11.41 14.81 -7.31
C LEU A 338 -11.51 14.28 -8.76
N ASP A 339 -12.73 13.96 -9.22
CA ASP A 339 -12.93 13.46 -10.58
C ASP A 339 -12.63 14.53 -11.64
N GLN A 340 -12.95 15.81 -11.37
CA GLN A 340 -12.57 16.91 -12.26
C GLN A 340 -11.05 17.05 -12.39
N VAL A 341 -10.30 17.04 -11.28
CA VAL A 341 -8.83 17.11 -11.33
C VAL A 341 -8.26 15.91 -12.08
N ARG A 342 -8.78 14.71 -11.82
CA ARG A 342 -8.36 13.49 -12.51
C ARG A 342 -8.55 13.58 -14.03
N ASP A 343 -9.68 14.12 -14.50
CA ASP A 343 -9.98 14.25 -15.92
C ASP A 343 -9.19 15.39 -16.60
N LEU A 344 -8.85 16.43 -15.85
CA LEU A 344 -8.04 17.55 -16.30
C LEU A 344 -6.54 17.26 -16.24
N ALA A 345 -6.08 16.24 -15.51
CA ALA A 345 -4.68 15.91 -15.31
C ALA A 345 -3.88 15.69 -16.62
N GLU A 346 -2.64 16.15 -16.64
CA GLU A 346 -1.68 15.91 -17.73
C GLU A 346 -1.26 14.43 -17.79
N VAL A 347 -1.05 13.82 -16.62
CA VAL A 347 -0.90 12.38 -16.43
C VAL A 347 -2.10 11.89 -15.62
N LYS A 348 -3.02 11.16 -16.25
CA LYS A 348 -4.27 10.76 -15.60
C LYS A 348 -4.01 9.78 -14.44
N PRO A 349 -4.48 10.05 -13.21
CA PRO A 349 -4.45 9.08 -12.13
C PRO A 349 -5.26 7.82 -12.45
N SER A 350 -4.74 6.66 -12.07
CA SER A 350 -5.38 5.37 -12.36
C SER A 350 -6.62 5.09 -11.50
N THR A 351 -6.70 5.70 -10.32
CA THR A 351 -7.84 5.60 -9.40
C THR A 351 -8.19 6.98 -8.83
N ARG A 352 -9.11 7.01 -7.86
CA ARG A 352 -9.45 8.21 -7.10
C ARG A 352 -8.47 8.50 -5.95
N TYR A 353 -7.46 7.66 -5.75
CA TYR A 353 -6.50 7.79 -4.68
C TYR A 353 -5.16 8.29 -5.24
N PHE A 354 -5.02 9.61 -5.35
CA PHE A 354 -3.82 10.26 -5.93
C PHE A 354 -3.47 11.53 -5.16
N VAL A 355 -3.38 11.43 -3.84
CA VAL A 355 -3.25 12.62 -3.00
C VAL A 355 -1.86 13.26 -3.06
N ASN A 356 -0.87 12.51 -3.55
CA ASN A 356 0.52 12.91 -3.77
C ASN A 356 1.15 11.97 -4.83
N PRO A 357 2.39 12.21 -5.31
CA PRO A 357 3.01 11.35 -6.33
C PRO A 357 3.31 9.91 -5.87
N LEU A 358 3.56 9.67 -4.58
CA LEU A 358 3.87 8.33 -4.04
C LEU A 358 2.64 7.43 -4.13
N GLU A 359 1.49 7.95 -3.69
CA GLU A 359 0.20 7.25 -3.69
C GLU A 359 -0.29 6.98 -5.13
N MET A 360 -0.22 7.99 -5.99
CA MET A 360 -0.58 7.84 -7.41
C MET A 360 0.26 6.76 -8.09
N PHE A 361 1.55 6.70 -7.77
CA PHE A 361 2.45 5.68 -8.28
C PHE A 361 2.14 4.29 -7.70
N ALA A 362 1.90 4.19 -6.39
CA ALA A 362 1.57 2.92 -5.74
C ALA A 362 0.29 2.30 -6.31
N GLU A 363 -0.74 3.11 -6.57
CA GLU A 363 -1.95 2.69 -7.27
C GLU A 363 -1.70 2.21 -8.70
N GLY A 364 -0.84 2.92 -9.44
CA GLY A 364 -0.38 2.49 -10.77
C GLY A 364 0.37 1.16 -10.72
N GLY A 365 1.31 1.02 -9.78
CA GLY A 365 2.09 -0.20 -9.54
C GLY A 365 1.24 -1.40 -9.15
N MET A 366 0.27 -1.21 -8.27
CA MET A 366 -0.72 -2.22 -7.92
C MET A 366 -1.45 -2.70 -9.18
N LYS A 367 -2.05 -1.80 -9.97
CA LYS A 367 -2.74 -2.20 -11.21
C LYS A 367 -1.84 -2.91 -12.20
N TYR A 368 -0.59 -2.45 -12.34
CA TYR A 368 0.38 -3.04 -13.25
C TYR A 368 0.76 -4.49 -12.88
N ARG A 369 0.83 -4.81 -11.58
CA ARG A 369 1.30 -6.12 -11.08
C ARG A 369 0.20 -7.11 -10.74
N ILE A 370 -1.03 -6.67 -10.49
CA ILE A 370 -2.03 -7.56 -9.85
C ILE A 370 -2.66 -8.58 -10.80
N ASN A 371 -3.01 -8.21 -12.03
CA ASN A 371 -3.47 -9.12 -13.08
C ASN A 371 -3.55 -8.40 -14.44
N GLU A 372 -3.75 -9.19 -15.51
CA GLU A 372 -3.84 -8.70 -16.89
C GLU A 372 -4.94 -7.66 -17.10
N LYS A 373 -6.13 -7.87 -16.50
CA LYS A 373 -7.28 -6.96 -16.65
C LYS A 373 -6.97 -5.57 -16.07
N ARG A 374 -6.42 -5.49 -14.85
CA ARG A 374 -6.05 -4.22 -14.21
C ARG A 374 -4.88 -3.54 -14.93
N ARG A 375 -3.94 -4.34 -15.44
CA ARG A 375 -2.82 -3.84 -16.27
C ARG A 375 -3.32 -3.24 -17.58
N GLN A 376 -4.32 -3.86 -18.20
CA GLN A 376 -5.02 -3.33 -19.37
C GLN A 376 -5.74 -2.01 -19.04
N GLU A 377 -6.54 -1.98 -17.96
CA GLU A 377 -7.21 -0.74 -17.50
C GLU A 377 -6.20 0.40 -17.31
N LEU A 378 -5.03 0.13 -16.72
CA LEU A 378 -3.98 1.14 -16.54
C LEU A 378 -3.44 1.66 -17.87
N LEU A 379 -3.15 0.77 -18.82
CA LEU A 379 -2.62 1.16 -20.13
C LEU A 379 -3.63 1.95 -20.97
N GLU A 380 -4.92 1.58 -20.89
CA GLU A 380 -6.03 2.28 -21.56
C GLU A 380 -6.34 3.65 -20.94
N ASP A 381 -6.35 3.74 -19.62
CA ASP A 381 -6.75 4.99 -18.95
C ASP A 381 -5.59 5.96 -18.77
N SER A 382 -4.36 5.47 -18.63
CA SER A 382 -3.19 6.29 -18.33
C SER A 382 -1.87 5.69 -18.86
N PRO A 383 -1.64 5.75 -20.19
CA PRO A 383 -0.45 5.17 -20.81
C PRO A 383 0.87 5.77 -20.28
N ARG A 384 0.88 7.05 -19.90
CA ARG A 384 2.07 7.69 -19.29
C ARG A 384 2.38 7.16 -17.89
N LEU A 385 1.36 6.93 -17.05
CA LEU A 385 1.54 6.30 -15.74
C LEU A 385 1.98 4.85 -15.89
N TYR A 386 1.38 4.11 -16.85
CA TYR A 386 1.79 2.76 -17.20
C TYR A 386 3.30 2.69 -17.53
N ASP A 387 3.77 3.56 -18.43
CA ASP A 387 5.18 3.56 -18.85
C ASP A 387 6.12 3.92 -17.69
N ALA A 388 5.75 4.88 -16.83
CA ALA A 388 6.53 5.22 -15.64
C ALA A 388 6.64 4.06 -14.65
N VAL A 389 5.53 3.37 -14.37
CA VAL A 389 5.49 2.21 -13.48
C VAL A 389 6.29 1.04 -14.07
N LYS A 390 6.14 0.76 -15.37
CA LYS A 390 6.90 -0.28 -16.09
C LYS A 390 8.40 -0.02 -16.01
N GLU A 391 8.84 1.22 -16.21
CA GLU A 391 10.24 1.61 -16.11
C GLU A 391 10.78 1.38 -14.69
N HIS A 392 10.07 1.85 -13.67
CA HIS A 392 10.45 1.67 -12.27
C HIS A 392 10.53 0.19 -11.88
N ASP A 393 9.50 -0.59 -12.25
CA ASP A 393 9.47 -2.03 -12.02
C ASP A 393 10.71 -2.72 -12.61
N GLN A 394 11.05 -2.39 -13.86
CA GLN A 394 12.23 -2.96 -14.50
C GLN A 394 13.54 -2.52 -13.84
N GLN A 395 13.64 -1.28 -13.34
CA GLN A 395 14.82 -0.82 -12.58
C GLN A 395 15.01 -1.63 -11.30
N GLU A 396 13.92 -1.88 -10.55
CA GLU A 396 13.96 -2.70 -9.35
C GLU A 396 14.38 -4.15 -9.66
N LEU A 397 13.82 -4.74 -10.72
CA LEU A 397 14.19 -6.08 -11.18
C LEU A 397 15.66 -6.17 -11.57
N ASN A 398 16.17 -5.17 -12.29
CA ASN A 398 17.58 -5.12 -12.70
C ASN A 398 18.52 -5.01 -11.50
N ILE A 399 18.16 -4.23 -10.47
CA ILE A 399 18.94 -4.14 -9.23
C ILE A 399 18.93 -5.49 -8.50
N ARG A 400 17.77 -6.14 -8.41
CA ARG A 400 17.65 -7.38 -7.63
C ARG A 400 18.28 -8.59 -8.30
N TYR A 401 18.02 -8.78 -9.58
CA TYR A 401 18.34 -10.01 -10.32
C TYR A 401 19.52 -9.82 -11.29
N GLY A 402 19.89 -8.57 -11.56
CA GLY A 402 20.94 -8.21 -12.49
C GLY A 402 20.50 -8.29 -13.95
N THR A 403 21.47 -8.05 -14.82
CA THR A 403 21.37 -8.21 -16.26
C THR A 403 22.25 -9.37 -16.72
N GLU A 404 22.00 -9.87 -17.93
CA GLU A 404 22.89 -10.79 -18.63
C GLU A 404 24.19 -10.08 -19.05
N GLY A 405 25.20 -10.84 -19.47
CA GLY A 405 26.48 -10.26 -19.94
C GLY A 405 26.34 -9.29 -21.11
N SER A 406 25.23 -9.36 -21.86
CA SER A 406 24.86 -8.42 -22.94
C SER A 406 24.25 -7.10 -22.45
N GLY A 407 23.95 -6.97 -21.15
CA GLY A 407 23.21 -5.84 -20.58
C GLY A 407 21.69 -6.00 -20.58
N GLU A 408 21.15 -7.06 -21.20
CA GLU A 408 19.71 -7.34 -21.19
C GLU A 408 19.21 -7.74 -19.79
N PRO A 409 18.01 -7.33 -19.35
CA PRO A 409 17.43 -7.80 -18.11
C PRO A 409 17.35 -9.32 -18.04
N LYS A 410 17.59 -9.95 -16.88
CA LYS A 410 17.36 -11.40 -16.73
C LYS A 410 15.88 -11.77 -16.63
N TYR A 411 15.11 -10.88 -16.00
CA TYR A 411 13.68 -11.07 -15.75
C TYR A 411 12.89 -9.87 -16.22
N ILE A 412 11.68 -10.14 -16.70
CA ILE A 412 10.66 -9.16 -17.07
C ILE A 412 9.33 -9.59 -16.47
N ARG A 413 8.37 -8.67 -16.40
CA ARG A 413 7.04 -8.95 -15.84
C ARG A 413 6.02 -9.29 -16.94
N SER A 414 5.46 -10.50 -16.88
CA SER A 414 4.40 -10.94 -17.78
C SER A 414 3.14 -10.09 -17.64
N THR A 415 2.23 -10.19 -18.61
CA THR A 415 0.92 -9.51 -18.63
C THR A 415 0.09 -9.79 -17.37
N SER A 416 0.20 -11.00 -16.80
CA SER A 416 -0.45 -11.41 -15.55
C SER A 416 0.22 -10.90 -14.27
N GLY A 417 1.35 -10.19 -14.39
CA GLY A 417 2.08 -9.60 -13.27
C GLY A 417 3.16 -10.51 -12.66
N ILE A 418 3.34 -11.72 -13.19
CA ILE A 418 4.31 -12.69 -12.69
C ILE A 418 5.69 -12.43 -13.31
N LEU A 419 6.75 -12.70 -12.56
CA LEU A 419 8.12 -12.63 -13.10
C LEU A 419 8.40 -13.83 -14.01
N VAL A 420 8.89 -13.55 -15.21
CA VAL A 420 9.30 -14.55 -16.19
C VAL A 420 10.72 -14.25 -16.68
N LYS A 421 11.43 -15.27 -17.15
CA LYS A 421 12.74 -15.08 -17.78
C LYS A 421 12.58 -14.17 -19.00
N ASN A 422 13.53 -13.26 -19.21
CA ASN A 422 13.54 -12.39 -20.38
C ASN A 422 13.90 -13.18 -21.66
N SER A 423 12.90 -13.80 -22.28
CA SER A 423 13.03 -14.50 -23.56
C SER A 423 12.38 -13.72 -24.71
N ALA A 424 12.66 -14.11 -25.95
CA ALA A 424 12.04 -13.47 -27.11
C ALA A 424 10.51 -13.68 -27.12
N GLU A 425 10.06 -14.86 -26.69
CA GLU A 425 8.64 -15.22 -26.58
C GLU A 425 7.93 -14.34 -25.55
N ALA A 426 8.51 -14.19 -24.36
CA ALA A 426 7.94 -13.35 -23.31
C ALA A 426 7.86 -11.87 -23.72
N ARG A 427 8.90 -11.35 -24.40
CA ARG A 427 8.88 -9.99 -24.96
C ARG A 427 7.80 -9.82 -26.03
N ALA A 428 7.66 -10.80 -26.92
CA ALA A 428 6.65 -10.79 -27.97
C ALA A 428 5.22 -10.82 -27.41
N GLU A 429 4.96 -11.61 -26.36
CA GLU A 429 3.67 -11.66 -25.68
C GLU A 429 3.30 -10.29 -25.08
N ILE A 430 4.23 -9.67 -24.34
CA ILE A 430 4.00 -8.36 -23.72
C ILE A 430 3.78 -7.29 -24.80
N GLN A 431 4.60 -7.30 -25.87
CA GLN A 431 4.45 -6.35 -26.96
C GLN A 431 3.09 -6.52 -27.67
N ALA A 432 2.66 -7.74 -27.93
CA ALA A 432 1.38 -8.02 -28.56
C ALA A 432 0.20 -7.53 -27.71
N PHE A 433 0.27 -7.70 -26.38
CA PHE A 433 -0.68 -7.15 -25.42
C PHE A 433 -0.73 -5.61 -25.50
N GLU A 434 0.43 -4.94 -25.42
CA GLU A 434 0.51 -3.48 -25.45
C GLU A 434 0.03 -2.89 -26.78
N ASP A 435 0.41 -3.49 -27.91
CA ASP A 435 0.01 -3.07 -29.25
C ASP A 435 -1.50 -3.22 -29.48
N LYS A 436 -2.08 -4.32 -28.98
CA LYS A 436 -3.52 -4.56 -29.08
C LYS A 436 -4.30 -3.41 -28.42
N ILE A 437 -3.87 -2.98 -27.24
CA ILE A 437 -4.54 -1.95 -26.46
C ILE A 437 -4.35 -0.57 -27.10
N ARG A 438 -3.12 -0.19 -27.45
CA ARG A 438 -2.80 1.11 -28.08
C ARG A 438 -3.48 1.30 -29.45
N LYS A 439 -3.76 0.21 -30.18
CA LYS A 439 -4.52 0.27 -31.45
C LYS A 439 -6.00 0.60 -31.26
N VAL A 440 -6.59 0.25 -30.12
CA VAL A 440 -8.00 0.57 -29.81
C VAL A 440 -8.16 2.07 -29.53
N GLU A 441 -7.18 2.69 -28.87
CA GLU A 441 -7.22 4.14 -28.58
C GLU A 441 -7.21 5.00 -29.85
N LYS A 442 -6.38 4.66 -30.85
CA LYS A 442 -6.30 5.44 -32.11
C LYS A 442 -7.60 5.46 -32.93
N LYS A 443 -8.57 4.59 -32.61
CA LYS A 443 -9.86 4.51 -33.30
C LYS A 443 -10.99 5.24 -32.58
N LYS A 444 -10.77 5.67 -31.34
CA LYS A 444 -11.70 6.51 -30.56
C LYS A 444 -11.28 7.97 -30.72
#